data_AF-A0A1B0BVD6-F1
#
_entry.id   AF-A0A1B0BVD6-F1
#
_cell.length_a   1.000
_cell.length_b   1.000
_cell.length_c   1.000
_cell.angle_alpha   90.00
_cell.angle_beta   90.00
_cell.angle_gamma   90.00
#
_symmetry.space_group_name_H-M   'P 1'
#
loop_
_entity.id
_entity.type
_entity.pdbx_description
1 polymer ?
#
loop_
_entity_poly.entity_id
_entity_poly.type
_entity_poly.pdbx_seq_one_letter_code
_entity_poly.pdbx_strand_id
1 'polypeptide(L)'
;MRTSITSDSISLPDLPVSTRIPLRLYKKLIDKVPDAEGYHMYTDRCYTNIPLAEQLLKMKCNFTGTVKVNRKGIPMAIRKPKFSSKKQ
;
A
#
# COMPACT_ATOMS: atom_id res chain seq x y z
N MET A 1 8.12 14.12 7.90
CA MET A 1 9.19 13.40 7.17
C MET A 1 9.15 13.83 5.70
N ARG A 2 10.21 14.48 5.21
CA ARG A 2 10.39 14.78 3.77
C ARG A 2 10.86 13.51 3.07
N THR A 3 10.05 12.97 2.16
CA THR A 3 10.41 11.80 1.32
C THR A 3 11.04 12.21 -0.02
N SER A 4 11.45 13.48 -0.15
CA SER A 4 11.75 14.15 -1.42
C SER A 4 12.92 13.53 -2.20
N ILE A 5 13.93 12.99 -1.52
CA ILE A 5 15.15 12.51 -2.21
C ILE A 5 14.89 11.25 -3.04
N THR A 6 13.93 10.39 -2.63
CA THR A 6 13.67 9.12 -3.32
C THR A 6 12.44 9.17 -4.23
N SER A 7 11.54 10.15 -4.05
CA SER A 7 10.28 10.26 -4.81
C SER A 7 10.47 10.72 -6.26
N ASP A 8 11.54 11.45 -6.54
CA ASP A 8 11.69 12.19 -7.79
C ASP A 8 12.17 11.29 -8.95
N SER A 9 12.75 10.13 -8.63
CA SER A 9 13.20 9.13 -9.61
C SER A 9 12.24 7.96 -9.83
N ILE A 10 11.02 7.98 -9.25
CA ILE A 10 10.08 6.85 -9.33
C ILE A 10 8.96 7.17 -10.31
N SER A 11 8.91 6.42 -11.43
CA SER A 11 7.84 6.47 -12.43
C SER A 11 6.47 6.17 -11.82
N LEU A 12 5.41 6.76 -12.40
CA LEU A 12 4.00 6.85 -11.93
C LEU A 12 3.70 8.06 -11.02
N PRO A 13 3.90 9.30 -11.48
CA PRO A 13 3.70 10.51 -10.67
C PRO A 13 2.28 10.64 -10.10
N ASP A 14 1.29 10.03 -10.73
CA ASP A 14 -0.12 10.04 -10.31
C ASP A 14 -0.38 9.21 -9.04
N LEU A 15 0.56 8.33 -8.66
CA LEU A 15 0.43 7.48 -7.48
C LEU A 15 1.07 8.10 -6.23
N PRO A 16 0.45 7.92 -5.05
CA PRO A 16 1.05 8.35 -3.79
C PRO A 16 2.45 7.76 -3.58
N VAL A 17 3.33 8.49 -2.91
CA VAL A 17 4.69 8.01 -2.55
C VAL A 17 4.63 6.67 -1.81
N SER A 18 3.64 6.49 -0.92
CA SER A 18 3.42 5.24 -0.19
C SER A 18 3.06 4.03 -1.08
N THR A 19 2.66 4.27 -2.32
CA THR A 19 2.41 3.22 -3.33
C THR A 19 3.64 3.01 -4.20
N ARG A 20 4.28 4.11 -4.60
CA ARG A 20 5.47 4.09 -5.47
C ARG A 20 6.64 3.33 -4.86
N ILE A 21 6.89 3.51 -3.56
CA ILE A 21 8.02 2.85 -2.88
C ILE A 21 7.88 1.31 -2.89
N PRO A 22 6.82 0.69 -2.34
CA PRO A 22 6.69 -0.77 -2.35
C PRO A 22 6.65 -1.35 -3.76
N LEU A 23 5.97 -0.69 -4.69
CA LEU A 23 5.88 -1.14 -6.08
C LEU A 23 7.25 -1.15 -6.76
N ARG A 24 8.09 -0.14 -6.51
CA ARG A 24 9.45 -0.09 -7.06
C ARG A 24 10.33 -1.19 -6.47
N LEU A 25 10.20 -1.48 -5.18
CA LEU A 25 10.93 -2.57 -4.52
C LEU A 25 10.52 -3.92 -5.10
N TYR A 26 9.22 -4.16 -5.26
CA TYR A 26 8.73 -5.41 -5.84
C TYR A 26 9.15 -5.60 -7.30
N LYS A 27 9.11 -4.55 -8.12
CA LYS A 27 9.65 -4.60 -9.49
C LYS A 27 11.14 -5.00 -9.49
N LYS A 28 11.95 -4.36 -8.65
CA LYS A 28 13.37 -4.73 -8.50
C LYS A 28 13.57 -6.16 -8.03
N LEU A 29 12.68 -6.67 -7.17
CA LEU A 29 12.71 -8.06 -6.73
C LEU A 29 12.47 -9.01 -7.90
N ILE A 30 11.41 -8.80 -8.68
CA ILE A 30 11.09 -9.62 -9.85
C ILE A 30 12.20 -9.56 -10.91
N ASP A 31 12.77 -8.37 -11.14
CA ASP A 31 13.89 -8.19 -12.07
C ASP A 31 15.14 -9.00 -11.65
N LYS A 32 15.31 -9.27 -10.35
CA LYS A 32 16.45 -10.01 -9.79
C LYS A 32 16.14 -11.48 -9.51
N VAL A 33 14.89 -11.81 -9.24
CA VAL A 33 14.38 -13.12 -8.85
C VAL A 33 13.06 -13.33 -9.59
N PRO A 34 13.09 -13.84 -10.83
CA PRO A 34 11.87 -14.03 -11.63
C PRO A 34 10.83 -14.95 -10.95
N ASP A 35 11.30 -15.93 -10.18
CA ASP A 35 10.47 -16.87 -9.43
C ASP A 35 9.73 -16.24 -8.23
N ALA A 36 9.94 -14.94 -7.98
CA ALA A 36 9.20 -14.21 -6.96
C ALA A 36 7.77 -13.82 -7.39
N GLU A 37 7.38 -14.07 -8.65
CA GLU A 37 5.99 -13.92 -9.07
C GLU A 37 5.07 -14.82 -8.21
N GLY A 38 3.93 -14.31 -7.77
CA GLY A 38 3.03 -15.04 -6.86
C GLY A 38 3.38 -14.90 -5.37
N TYR A 39 4.50 -14.25 -5.02
CA TYR A 39 4.85 -14.02 -3.61
C TYR A 39 3.83 -13.13 -2.91
N HIS A 40 3.77 -13.29 -1.58
CA HIS A 40 2.90 -12.52 -0.70
C HIS A 40 3.67 -11.38 -0.03
N MET A 41 3.27 -10.15 -0.31
CA MET A 41 3.85 -8.96 0.33
C MET A 41 3.12 -8.65 1.64
N TYR A 42 3.90 -8.42 2.70
CA TYR A 42 3.40 -7.86 3.96
C TYR A 42 3.87 -6.42 4.09
N THR A 43 2.97 -5.46 4.35
CA THR A 43 3.37 -4.06 4.55
C THR A 43 2.81 -3.45 5.82
N ASP A 44 3.55 -2.46 6.33
CA ASP A 44 3.06 -1.59 7.39
C ASP A 44 1.85 -0.75 6.94
N ARG A 45 1.10 -0.26 7.92
CA ARG A 45 -0.03 0.63 7.75
C ARG A 45 0.24 1.87 6.91
N CYS A 46 1.47 2.37 6.90
CA CYS A 46 1.87 3.54 6.11
C CYS A 46 1.81 3.27 4.60
N TYR A 47 2.11 2.04 4.18
CA TYR A 47 2.16 1.63 2.77
C TYR A 47 0.88 0.95 2.29
N THR A 48 0.13 0.33 3.20
CA THR A 48 -1.15 -0.32 2.89
C THR A 48 -2.18 0.69 2.38
N ASN A 49 -2.51 0.61 1.09
CA ASN A 49 -3.54 1.43 0.44
C ASN A 49 -4.12 0.74 -0.81
N ILE A 50 -5.32 1.15 -1.22
CA ILE A 50 -6.06 0.53 -2.34
C ILE A 50 -5.29 0.63 -3.68
N PRO A 51 -4.74 1.80 -4.09
CA PRO A 51 -3.93 1.87 -5.31
C PRO A 51 -2.74 0.91 -5.33
N LEU A 52 -2.09 0.66 -4.19
CA LEU A 52 -1.02 -0.34 -4.11
C LEU A 52 -1.55 -1.75 -4.35
N ALA A 53 -2.67 -2.12 -3.72
CA ALA A 53 -3.28 -3.43 -3.90
C ALA A 53 -3.67 -3.68 -5.37
N GLU A 54 -4.25 -2.70 -6.06
CA GLU A 54 -4.60 -2.79 -7.48
C GLU A 54 -3.37 -3.01 -8.38
N GLN A 55 -2.26 -2.31 -8.10
CA GLN A 55 -1.03 -2.46 -8.88
C GLN A 55 -0.34 -3.81 -8.62
N LEU A 56 -0.31 -4.26 -7.36
CA LEU A 56 0.25 -5.57 -7.01
C LEU A 56 -0.57 -6.72 -7.60
N LEU A 57 -1.91 -6.60 -7.63
CA LEU A 57 -2.79 -7.58 -8.27
C LEU A 57 -2.47 -7.77 -9.76
N LYS A 58 -2.21 -6.67 -10.49
CA LYS A 58 -1.78 -6.74 -11.91
C LYS A 58 -0.46 -7.48 -12.10
N MET A 59 0.40 -7.45 -11.08
CA MET A 59 1.69 -8.15 -11.05
C MET A 59 1.60 -9.52 -10.35
N LYS A 60 0.40 -10.06 -10.16
CA LYS A 60 0.11 -11.32 -9.47
C LYS A 60 0.78 -11.44 -8.09
N CYS A 61 0.90 -10.33 -7.37
CA CYS A 61 1.42 -10.29 -6.01
C CYS A 61 0.26 -10.20 -5.02
N ASN A 62 0.14 -11.21 -4.15
CA ASN A 62 -0.79 -11.15 -3.03
C ASN A 62 -0.26 -10.19 -1.98
N PHE A 63 -1.16 -9.52 -1.26
CA PHE A 63 -0.76 -8.46 -0.34
C PHE A 63 -1.61 -8.44 0.92
N THR A 64 -0.97 -8.25 2.08
CA THR A 64 -1.65 -8.03 3.37
C THR A 64 -0.95 -6.94 4.17
N GLY A 65 -1.76 -6.12 4.84
CA GLY A 65 -1.26 -5.11 5.75
C GLY A 65 -2.41 -4.51 6.55
N THR A 66 -2.08 -3.73 7.56
CA THR A 66 -3.08 -3.02 8.36
C THR A 66 -3.48 -1.73 7.65
N VAL A 67 -4.75 -1.32 7.69
CA VAL A 67 -5.19 -0.07 7.03
C VAL A 67 -5.48 1.03 8.06
N LYS A 68 -5.17 2.29 7.75
CA LYS A 68 -5.70 3.43 8.51
C LYS A 68 -7.20 3.56 8.23
N VAL A 69 -8.02 3.71 9.27
CA VAL A 69 -9.49 3.86 9.14
C VAL A 69 -9.91 5.04 8.24
N ASN A 70 -9.08 6.07 8.14
CA ASN A 70 -9.32 7.27 7.32
C ASN A 70 -8.64 7.20 5.94
N ARG A 71 -8.12 6.04 5.52
CA ARG A 71 -7.51 5.88 4.19
C ARG A 71 -8.58 6.00 3.10
N LYS A 72 -8.27 6.76 2.04
CA LYS A 72 -9.13 6.87 0.84
C LYS A 72 -9.38 5.49 0.23
N GLY A 73 -10.62 5.24 -0.20
CA GLY A 73 -11.05 3.98 -0.79
C GLY A 73 -11.61 2.95 0.20
N ILE A 74 -11.47 3.17 1.52
CA ILE A 74 -12.10 2.28 2.52
C ILE A 74 -13.58 2.62 2.68
N PRO A 75 -14.51 1.67 2.40
CA PRO A 75 -15.95 1.87 2.55
C PRO A 75 -16.32 2.29 3.96
N MET A 76 -17.28 3.21 4.10
CA MET A 76 -17.72 3.67 5.42
C MET A 76 -18.30 2.53 6.27
N ALA A 77 -18.95 1.55 5.64
CA ALA A 77 -19.54 0.40 6.31
C ALA A 77 -18.53 -0.43 7.13
N ILE A 78 -17.25 -0.45 6.74
CA ILE A 78 -16.20 -1.21 7.46
C ILE A 78 -15.30 -0.32 8.32
N ARG A 79 -15.53 1.00 8.34
CA ARG A 79 -14.81 1.89 9.27
C ARG A 79 -15.36 1.63 10.66
N LYS A 80 -14.48 1.34 11.62
CA LYS A 80 -14.90 1.12 13.02
C LYS A 80 -15.81 2.28 13.46
N PRO A 81 -17.02 2.00 13.98
CA PRO A 81 -17.83 3.03 14.59
C PRO A 81 -17.01 3.66 15.72
N LYS A 82 -17.12 4.98 15.89
CA LYS A 82 -16.58 5.61 17.10
C LYS A 82 -17.28 4.92 18.26
N PHE A 83 -16.54 4.25 19.14
CA PHE A 83 -17.07 3.83 20.42
C PHE A 83 -17.55 5.12 21.09
N SER A 84 -18.85 5.38 21.08
CA SER A 84 -19.40 6.47 21.86
C SER A 84 -19.19 6.06 23.31
N SER A 85 -18.28 6.73 24.01
CA SER A 85 -18.27 6.66 25.45
C SER A 85 -19.59 7.28 25.90
N LYS A 86 -20.63 6.45 26.10
CA LYS A 86 -21.70 6.85 27.00
C LYS A 86 -21.00 7.05 28.36
N LYS A 87 -20.77 8.30 28.74
CA LYS A 87 -20.54 8.62 30.15
C LYS A 87 -21.84 8.22 30.85
N GLN A 88 -21.78 7.12 31.61
CA GLN A 88 -22.69 6.92 32.73
C GLN A 88 -22.28 7.88 33.85
#